data_AF-A0A850YD03-F1
#
_entry.id   AF-A0A850YD03-F1
#
_cell.length_a   1.000
_cell.length_b   1.000
_cell.length_c   1.000
_cell.angle_alpha   90.00
_cell.angle_beta   90.00
_cell.angle_gamma   90.00
#
_symmetry.space_group_name_H-M   'P 1'
#
loop_
_entity.id
_entity.type
_entity.pdbx_description
1 polymer ?
#
loop_
_entity_poly.entity_id
_entity_poly.type
_entity_poly.pdbx_seq_one_letter_code
_entity_poly.pdbx_strand_id
1 'polypeptide(L)'
;LLGERLRAKAVFQTHQARFVTWQFDTEYRGDDCTATLTLGNPDLLGGSVIVVAHFLQSVTARLVLGGELVYHRRPGEEGAILTLAGKYS
;
A
#
# COMPACT_ATOMS: atom_id res chain seq x y z
N LEU A 1 12.52 -7.07 -18.10
CA LEU A 1 13.13 -5.85 -17.54
C LEU A 1 12.18 -5.00 -16.69
N LEU A 2 10.86 -4.94 -16.92
CA LEU A 2 9.93 -4.31 -15.93
C LEU A 2 9.55 -5.22 -14.75
N GLY A 3 9.50 -6.55 -14.96
CA GLY A 3 9.02 -7.50 -13.96
C GLY A 3 9.92 -7.73 -12.73
N GLU A 4 11.22 -7.42 -12.79
CA GLU A 4 12.14 -7.63 -11.64
C GLU A 4 12.00 -6.54 -10.57
N ARG A 5 11.50 -5.37 -10.95
CA ARG A 5 11.32 -4.21 -10.07
C ARG A 5 9.95 -4.16 -9.43
N LEU A 6 8.97 -4.83 -10.03
CA LEU A 6 7.59 -4.90 -9.56
C LEU A 6 7.35 -6.25 -8.87
N ARG A 7 7.16 -6.22 -7.56
CA ARG A 7 6.76 -7.37 -6.75
C ARG A 7 5.30 -7.20 -6.35
N ALA A 8 4.43 -8.03 -6.91
CA ALA A 8 3.05 -8.15 -6.45
C ALA A 8 2.92 -9.40 -5.57
N LYS A 9 2.21 -9.28 -4.46
CA LYS A 9 1.91 -10.35 -3.52
C LYS A 9 0.43 -10.31 -3.18
N ALA A 10 -0.29 -11.36 -3.55
CA ALA A 10 -1.67 -11.55 -3.15
C ALA A 10 -1.73 -12.61 -2.03
N VAL A 11 -2.45 -12.31 -0.96
CA VAL A 11 -2.69 -13.20 0.17
C VAL A 11 -4.19 -13.35 0.33
N PHE A 12 -4.67 -14.58 0.26
CA PHE A 12 -6.07 -14.93 0.50
C PHE A 12 -6.12 -15.81 1.74
N GLN A 13 -6.86 -15.37 2.75
CA GLN A 13 -7.15 -16.20 3.92
C GLN A 13 -8.61 -16.62 3.91
N THR A 14 -8.82 -17.93 3.98
CA THR A 14 -10.13 -18.56 4.11
C THR A 14 -10.25 -19.19 5.48
N HIS A 15 -11.38 -18.99 6.15
CA HIS A 15 -11.65 -19.59 7.45
C HIS A 15 -13.01 -20.26 7.40
N GLN A 16 -13.05 -21.59 7.62
CA GLN A 16 -14.26 -22.40 7.68
C GLN A 16 -15.33 -22.06 6.60
N ALA A 17 -14.94 -22.15 5.32
CA ALA A 17 -15.80 -21.88 4.16
C ALA A 17 -16.27 -20.42 3.95
N ARG A 18 -15.77 -19.46 4.73
CA ARG A 18 -15.87 -18.02 4.42
C ARG A 18 -14.53 -17.48 3.93
N PHE A 19 -14.57 -16.66 2.89
CA PHE A 19 -13.46 -15.78 2.52
C PHE A 19 -13.39 -14.68 3.57
N VAL A 20 -12.33 -14.65 4.38
CA VAL A 20 -12.25 -13.78 5.56
C VAL A 20 -11.42 -12.53 5.27
N THR A 21 -10.27 -12.67 4.62
CA THR A 21 -9.47 -11.51 4.21
C THR A 21 -8.76 -11.80 2.89
N TRP A 22 -8.70 -10.79 2.04
CA TRP A 22 -7.83 -10.77 0.88
C TRP A 22 -6.99 -9.51 0.97
N GLN A 23 -5.69 -9.68 0.85
CA GLN A 23 -4.72 -8.60 0.89
C GLN A 23 -3.89 -8.67 -0.38
N PHE A 24 -3.87 -7.58 -1.12
CA PHE A 24 -3.09 -7.44 -2.33
C PHE A 24 -2.03 -6.37 -2.11
N ASP A 25 -0.78 -6.75 -2.19
CA ASP A 25 0.36 -5.88 -1.98
C ASP A 25 1.14 -5.76 -3.29
N THR A 26 1.55 -4.55 -3.65
CA THR A 26 2.33 -4.28 -4.85
C THR A 26 3.45 -3.33 -4.50
N GLU A 27 4.67 -3.85 -4.47
CA GLU A 27 5.89 -3.09 -4.28
C GLU A 27 6.56 -2.86 -5.64
N TYR A 28 6.92 -1.62 -5.91
CA TYR A 28 7.72 -1.20 -7.03
C TYR A 28 9.01 -0.58 -6.51
N ARG A 29 10.16 -1.23 -6.77
CA ARG A 29 11.49 -0.73 -6.40
C ARG A 29 12.24 -0.33 -7.67
N GLY A 30 12.30 0.98 -7.93
CA GLY A 30 13.17 1.61 -8.91
C GLY A 30 14.60 1.82 -8.38
N ASP A 31 15.45 2.43 -9.21
CA ASP A 31 16.81 2.82 -8.81
C ASP A 31 16.79 3.95 -7.77
N ASP A 32 15.95 4.96 -7.99
CA ASP A 32 15.87 6.17 -7.16
C ASP A 32 14.53 6.36 -6.46
N CYS A 33 13.58 5.43 -6.66
CA CYS A 33 12.26 5.50 -6.06
C CYS A 33 11.75 4.13 -5.62
N THR A 34 10.94 4.10 -4.57
CA THR A 34 10.22 2.92 -4.07
C THR A 34 8.78 3.31 -3.84
N ALA A 35 7.85 2.61 -4.46
CA ALA A 35 6.43 2.78 -4.25
C ALA A 35 5.86 1.46 -3.73
N THR A 36 5.00 1.50 -2.73
CA THR A 36 4.25 0.31 -2.28
C THR A 36 2.77 0.65 -2.28
N LEU A 37 1.95 -0.30 -2.69
CA LEU A 37 0.50 -0.19 -2.68
C LEU A 37 -0.06 -1.46 -2.06
N THR A 38 -0.65 -1.33 -0.89
CA THR A 38 -1.28 -2.40 -0.14
C THR A 38 -2.79 -2.17 -0.09
N LEU A 39 -3.55 -3.09 -0.66
CA LEU A 39 -5.00 -3.18 -0.56
C LEU A 39 -5.34 -4.27 0.46
N GLY A 40 -5.95 -3.89 1.56
CA GLY A 40 -6.33 -4.79 2.65
C GLY A 40 -7.84 -4.92 2.77
N ASN A 41 -8.30 -6.16 2.83
CA ASN A 41 -9.68 -6.54 3.15
C ASN A 41 -10.78 -5.74 2.41
N PRO A 42 -10.82 -5.75 1.06
CA PRO A 42 -11.95 -5.17 0.34
C PRO A 42 -13.21 -6.03 0.53
N ASP A 43 -13.97 -5.76 1.58
CA ASP A 43 -15.23 -6.46 1.84
C ASP A 43 -16.29 -5.94 0.86
N LEU A 44 -16.51 -6.70 -0.22
CA LEU A 44 -17.51 -6.38 -1.26
C LEU A 44 -18.95 -6.37 -0.71
N LEU A 45 -19.22 -7.13 0.37
CA LEU A 45 -20.54 -7.17 1.00
C LEU A 45 -20.78 -6.01 1.99
N GLY A 46 -19.77 -5.61 2.73
CA GLY A 46 -19.81 -4.55 3.74
C GLY A 46 -19.30 -3.21 3.25
N GLY A 47 -18.81 -3.11 2.02
CA GLY A 47 -18.31 -1.86 1.43
C GLY A 47 -17.08 -1.28 2.13
N SER A 48 -16.32 -2.13 2.85
CA SER A 48 -15.11 -1.69 3.57
C SER A 48 -13.86 -2.01 2.77
N VAL A 49 -12.92 -1.07 2.67
CA VAL A 49 -11.64 -1.27 2.02
C VAL A 49 -10.56 -0.45 2.72
N ILE A 50 -9.37 -1.01 2.82
CA ILE A 50 -8.18 -0.30 3.26
C ILE A 50 -7.22 -0.26 2.10
N VAL A 51 -6.76 0.93 1.73
CA VAL A 51 -5.74 1.18 0.71
C VAL A 51 -4.63 1.94 1.39
N VAL A 52 -3.42 1.42 1.30
CA VAL A 52 -2.22 2.06 1.83
C VAL A 52 -1.26 2.22 0.66
N ALA A 53 -0.88 3.45 0.35
CA ALA A 53 0.09 3.75 -0.67
C ALA A 53 1.28 4.45 -0.04
N HIS A 54 2.47 3.87 -0.14
CA HIS A 54 3.71 4.56 0.21
C HIS A 54 4.48 4.91 -1.04
N PHE A 55 5.14 6.05 -1.00
CA PHE A 55 6.06 6.49 -2.02
C PHE A 55 7.28 7.12 -1.37
N LEU A 56 8.46 6.65 -1.70
CA LEU A 56 9.74 7.18 -1.27
C LEU A 56 10.58 7.44 -2.51
N GLN A 57 11.14 8.63 -2.63
CA GLN A 57 12.00 9.05 -3.72
C GLN A 57 13.27 9.69 -3.17
N SER A 58 14.40 9.21 -3.66
CA SER A 58 15.70 9.84 -3.43
C SER A 58 15.79 11.11 -4.29
N VAL A 59 15.73 12.27 -3.65
CA VAL A 59 15.87 13.57 -4.33
C VAL A 59 17.34 13.95 -4.47
N THR A 60 18.18 13.50 -3.53
CA THR A 60 19.62 13.73 -3.53
C THR A 60 20.33 12.54 -2.89
N ALA A 61 21.63 12.36 -3.11
CA ALA A 61 22.42 11.25 -2.53
C ALA A 61 22.32 11.11 -0.99
N ARG A 62 21.86 12.17 -0.30
CA ARG A 62 21.66 12.22 1.16
C ARG A 62 20.22 12.50 1.57
N LEU A 63 19.32 12.81 0.65
CA LEU A 63 17.96 13.22 0.97
C LEU A 63 16.96 12.33 0.25
N VAL A 64 16.20 11.58 1.05
CA VAL A 64 15.05 10.79 0.59
C VAL A 64 13.81 11.44 1.14
N LEU A 65 12.87 11.78 0.26
CA LEU A 65 11.56 12.29 0.63
C LEU A 65 10.50 11.28 0.24
N GLY A 66 9.40 11.24 0.96
CA GLY A 66 8.30 10.38 0.63
C GLY A 66 7.01 10.77 1.31
N GLY A 67 5.97 10.03 0.96
CA GLY A 67 4.66 10.15 1.57
C GLY A 67 4.01 8.79 1.72
N GLU A 68 3.13 8.69 2.69
CA GLU A 68 2.25 7.56 2.92
C GLU A 68 0.81 8.07 2.89
N LEU A 69 -0.02 7.46 2.07
CA LEU A 69 -1.45 7.71 2.00
C LEU A 69 -2.17 6.45 2.49
N VAL A 70 -2.82 6.55 3.63
CA VAL A 70 -3.71 5.52 4.16
C VAL A 70 -5.13 5.98 3.94
N TYR A 71 -5.83 5.31 3.04
CA TYR A 71 -7.27 5.46 2.84
C TYR A 71 -7.99 4.27 3.45
N HIS A 72 -8.85 4.49 4.42
CA HIS A 72 -9.73 3.47 4.96
C HIS A 72 -11.17 3.91 4.82
N ARG A 73 -11.94 3.11 4.09
CA ARG A 73 -13.37 3.28 3.93
C ARG A 73 -14.05 2.15 4.67
N ARG A 74 -14.91 2.47 5.61
CA ARG A 74 -15.81 1.54 6.29
C ARG A 74 -17.24 2.07 6.17
N PRO A 75 -18.26 1.22 6.15
CA PRO A 75 -19.66 1.68 6.12
C PRO A 75 -19.93 2.54 7.36
N GLY A 76 -20.07 3.86 7.15
CA GLY A 76 -20.27 4.86 8.21
C GLY A 76 -19.04 5.71 8.57
N GLU A 77 -17.84 5.35 8.11
CA GLU A 77 -16.60 6.07 8.43
C GLU A 77 -15.61 6.04 7.25
N GLU A 78 -15.33 7.19 6.67
CA GLU A 78 -14.35 7.37 5.61
C GLU A 78 -13.21 8.25 6.13
N GLY A 79 -11.99 7.73 6.10
CA GLY A 79 -10.80 8.42 6.57
C GLY A 79 -9.66 8.31 5.57
N ALA A 80 -9.02 9.44 5.33
CA ALA A 80 -7.79 9.52 4.55
C ALA A 80 -6.71 10.19 5.40
N ILE A 81 -5.58 9.53 5.53
CA ILE A 81 -4.42 10.03 6.26
C ILE A 81 -3.29 10.15 5.25
N LEU A 82 -2.82 11.37 5.02
CA LEU A 82 -1.62 11.64 4.25
C LEU A 82 -0.50 12.03 5.22
N THR A 83 0.54 11.23 5.25
CA THR A 83 1.75 11.45 6.02
C THR A 83 2.88 11.77 5.06
N LEU A 84 3.73 12.73 5.40
CA LEU A 84 4.95 13.05 4.66
C LEU A 84 6.14 12.68 5.53
N ALA A 85 7.15 12.05 4.94
CA ALA A 85 8.35 11.62 5.63
C ALA A 85 9.60 12.03 4.84
N GLY A 86 10.66 12.36 5.55
CA GLY A 86 11.96 12.72 4.97
C GLY A 86 13.09 12.10 5.78
N LYS A 87 14.03 11.47 5.09
CA LYS A 87 15.26 10.94 5.68
C LYS A 87 16.45 11.70 5.10
N TYR A 88 17.26 12.26 6.00
CA TYR A 88 18.53 12.88 5.65
C TYR A 88 19.69 12.05 6.21
N SER A 89 20.72 11.82 5.40
CA SER A 89 21.90 11.00 5.69
C SER A 89 23.19 11.80 5.69
#